data_AF-G7Y4P9-F1
#
_entry.id   AF-G7Y4P9-F1
#
_cell.length_a   1.000
_cell.length_b   1.000
_cell.length_c   1.000
_cell.angle_alpha   90.00
_cell.angle_beta   90.00
_cell.angle_gamma   90.00
#
_symmetry.space_group_name_H-M   'P 1'
#
loop_
_entity.id
_entity.type
_entity.pdbx_description
1 polymer ?
#
loop_
_entity_poly.entity_id
_entity_poly.type
_entity_poly.pdbx_seq_one_letter_code
_entity_poly.pdbx_strand_id
1 'polypeptide(L)'
;MFEIKLTAYVLILTCSIQLSHTKTTPEQKKKFLDMHNELREKIRNCTLPGQPPVRGTYELMTWDEAVEAQAQRWSDNCKFGHGELAGVGQNAAIAGSLEQGVKLWIDENVNYNLEANTCTPGRTCLHYTQMVWATSTLLGCGVTECPENGTTLFICDYKPPGNYRGAKPYEAGTQADCVTSSSSPPTTTSTTTGQSGKGSTPEGPTSEIPTTEMTSDCGNLRQKKTTVVIKYILFTLIPVSSQKLLYSQQ
;
A
#
# COMPACT_ATOMS: atom_id res chain seq x y z
N MET A 1 -13.08 -49.68 16.53
CA MET A 1 -11.83 -48.94 16.81
C MET A 1 -11.44 -47.99 15.67
N PHE A 2 -12.41 -47.35 14.98
CA PHE A 2 -12.17 -46.57 13.75
C PHE A 2 -12.99 -45.26 13.68
N GLU A 3 -13.52 -44.76 14.80
CA GLU A 3 -14.38 -43.56 14.79
C GLU A 3 -13.76 -42.31 15.45
N ILE A 4 -12.60 -42.44 16.09
CA ILE A 4 -12.03 -41.36 16.92
C ILE A 4 -10.98 -40.52 16.17
N LYS A 5 -10.59 -40.92 14.95
CA LYS A 5 -9.53 -40.21 14.18
C LYS A 5 -10.04 -39.13 13.22
N LEU A 6 -11.34 -39.10 12.90
CA LEU A 6 -11.89 -38.15 11.93
C LEU A 6 -12.21 -36.78 12.56
N THR A 7 -12.56 -36.75 13.85
CA THR A 7 -12.89 -35.51 14.59
C THR A 7 -11.67 -34.64 14.87
N ALA A 8 -10.50 -35.24 15.05
CA ALA A 8 -9.24 -34.52 15.24
C ALA A 8 -8.75 -33.80 13.97
N TYR A 9 -9.11 -34.30 12.77
CA TYR A 9 -8.71 -33.69 11.51
C TYR A 9 -9.58 -32.48 11.13
N VAL A 10 -10.86 -32.47 11.52
CA VAL A 10 -11.78 -31.34 11.31
C VAL A 10 -11.40 -30.13 12.17
N LEU A 11 -10.74 -30.33 13.31
CA LEU A 11 -10.28 -29.27 14.22
C LEU A 11 -8.91 -28.67 13.86
N ILE A 12 -8.11 -29.33 13.01
CA ILE A 12 -6.78 -28.85 12.57
C ILE A 12 -6.87 -28.11 11.22
N LEU A 13 -8.04 -28.12 10.56
CA LEU A 13 -8.28 -27.40 9.30
C LEU A 13 -8.96 -26.03 9.48
N THR A 14 -9.04 -25.51 10.71
CA THR A 14 -9.11 -24.05 10.88
C THR A 14 -7.67 -23.57 10.97
N CYS A 15 -7.00 -23.49 9.82
CA CYS A 15 -5.93 -22.52 9.65
C CYS A 15 -6.49 -21.23 10.23
N SER A 16 -5.88 -20.74 11.31
CA SER A 16 -6.14 -19.42 11.84
C SER A 16 -5.68 -18.43 10.78
N ILE A 17 -6.46 -18.31 9.71
CA ILE A 17 -6.64 -17.07 9.01
C ILE A 17 -7.30 -16.21 10.08
N GLN A 18 -6.49 -15.60 10.93
CA GLN A 18 -6.82 -14.25 11.32
C GLN A 18 -6.86 -13.51 9.99
N LEU A 19 -8.02 -13.55 9.34
CA LEU A 19 -8.40 -12.47 8.47
C LEU A 19 -8.39 -11.32 9.46
N SER A 20 -7.32 -10.55 9.43
CA SER A 20 -7.36 -9.17 9.88
C SER A 20 -8.49 -8.57 9.07
N HIS A 21 -9.72 -8.67 9.57
CA HIS A 21 -10.85 -7.97 8.99
C HIS A 21 -10.50 -6.52 9.20
N THR A 22 -9.95 -5.92 8.15
CA THR A 22 -9.73 -4.48 8.13
C THR A 22 -11.10 -3.86 8.33
N LYS A 23 -11.18 -2.88 9.24
CA LYS A 23 -12.46 -2.23 9.56
C LYS A 23 -12.92 -1.33 8.41
N THR A 24 -12.01 -0.95 7.53
CA THR A 24 -12.28 -0.18 6.33
C THR A 24 -13.17 -0.97 5.36
N THR A 25 -14.41 -0.50 5.16
CA THR A 25 -15.37 -1.16 4.26
C THR A 25 -14.96 -0.97 2.80
N PRO A 26 -15.42 -1.83 1.87
CA PRO A 26 -15.13 -1.67 0.44
C PRO A 26 -15.48 -0.27 -0.11
N GLU A 27 -16.57 0.32 0.36
CA GLU A 27 -16.99 1.68 -0.01
C GLU A 27 -16.00 2.73 0.50
N GLN A 28 -15.51 2.58 1.73
CA GLN A 28 -14.47 3.46 2.28
C GLN A 28 -13.15 3.31 1.53
N LYS A 29 -12.72 2.07 1.22
CA LYS A 29 -11.51 1.81 0.42
C LYS A 29 -11.61 2.51 -0.94
N LYS A 30 -12.74 2.34 -1.63
CA LYS A 30 -13.01 3.01 -2.90
C LYS A 30 -12.98 4.53 -2.74
N LYS A 31 -13.62 5.07 -1.70
CA LYS A 31 -13.70 6.52 -1.48
C LYS A 31 -12.33 7.14 -1.22
N PHE A 32 -11.49 6.49 -0.40
CA PHE A 32 -10.10 6.93 -0.20
C PHE A 32 -9.35 6.95 -1.53
N LEU A 33 -9.38 5.84 -2.27
CA LEU A 33 -8.64 5.70 -3.51
C LEU A 33 -9.10 6.72 -4.56
N ASP A 34 -10.42 6.89 -4.72
CA ASP A 34 -11.02 7.86 -5.63
C ASP A 34 -10.55 9.28 -5.31
N MET A 35 -10.64 9.72 -4.05
CA MET A 35 -10.25 11.10 -3.68
C MET A 35 -8.75 11.37 -3.89
N HIS A 36 -7.89 10.38 -3.65
CA HIS A 36 -6.46 10.50 -3.94
C HIS A 36 -6.19 10.59 -5.45
N ASN A 37 -6.82 9.70 -6.22
CA ASN A 37 -6.61 9.65 -7.66
C ASN A 37 -7.26 10.83 -8.39
N GLU A 38 -8.42 11.33 -7.94
CA GLU A 38 -9.01 12.58 -8.43
C GLU A 38 -8.07 13.77 -8.21
N LEU A 39 -7.37 13.85 -7.07
CA LEU A 39 -6.35 14.88 -6.84
C LEU A 39 -5.19 14.73 -7.83
N ARG A 40 -4.66 13.52 -8.00
CA ARG A 40 -3.56 13.24 -8.94
C ARG A 40 -3.98 13.52 -10.39
N GLU A 41 -5.21 13.21 -10.78
CA GLU A 41 -5.78 13.53 -12.08
C GLU A 41 -5.92 15.03 -12.31
N LYS A 42 -6.33 15.81 -11.30
CA LYS A 42 -6.37 17.28 -11.43
C LYS A 42 -4.99 17.87 -11.74
N ILE A 43 -3.92 17.28 -11.20
CA ILE A 43 -2.54 17.66 -11.54
C ILE A 43 -2.21 17.24 -12.98
N ARG A 44 -2.50 15.99 -13.37
CA ARG A 44 -2.25 15.49 -14.75
C ARG A 44 -2.99 16.28 -15.82
N ASN A 45 -4.20 16.72 -15.51
CA ASN A 45 -5.09 17.38 -16.46
C ASN A 45 -4.98 18.91 -16.38
N CYS A 46 -4.07 19.44 -15.55
CA CYS A 46 -3.83 20.88 -15.40
C CYS A 46 -5.07 21.64 -14.91
N THR A 47 -5.87 21.00 -14.06
CA THR A 47 -7.10 21.57 -13.49
C THR A 47 -6.99 21.86 -12.00
N LEU A 48 -5.85 21.58 -11.36
CA LEU A 48 -5.56 22.00 -9.98
C LEU A 48 -4.96 23.42 -9.97
N PRO A 49 -5.68 24.45 -9.50
CA PRO A 49 -5.15 25.82 -9.51
C PRO A 49 -3.91 25.97 -8.62
N GLY A 50 -2.95 26.76 -9.10
CA GLY A 50 -1.72 27.08 -8.36
C GLY A 50 -0.70 25.94 -8.28
N GLN A 51 -0.95 24.81 -8.94
CA GLN A 51 -0.04 23.66 -8.98
C GLN A 51 0.29 23.32 -10.44
N PRO A 52 1.57 23.25 -10.82
CA PRO A 52 1.93 22.85 -12.18
C PRO A 52 1.63 21.36 -12.40
N PRO A 53 1.47 20.91 -13.65
CA PRO A 53 1.35 19.49 -13.94
C PRO A 53 2.62 18.73 -13.59
N VAL A 54 2.52 17.39 -13.63
CA VAL A 54 3.70 16.53 -13.55
C VAL A 54 4.37 16.45 -14.93
N ARG A 55 5.70 16.51 -14.96
CA ARG A 55 6.48 16.19 -16.16
C ARG A 55 6.48 14.68 -16.39
N GLY A 56 6.08 14.25 -17.58
CA GLY A 56 6.10 12.83 -17.97
C GLY A 56 5.05 11.97 -17.23
N THR A 57 5.38 10.69 -17.01
CA THR A 57 4.43 9.72 -16.45
C THR A 57 4.17 9.96 -14.96
N TYR A 58 2.89 9.96 -14.58
CA TYR A 58 2.44 10.07 -13.20
C TYR A 58 1.33 9.06 -12.94
N GLU A 59 1.71 7.95 -12.31
CA GLU A 59 0.81 6.82 -12.08
C GLU A 59 -0.28 7.17 -11.06
N LEU A 60 -1.48 6.65 -11.28
CA LEU A 60 -2.52 6.69 -10.26
C LEU A 60 -2.26 5.59 -9.24
N MET A 61 -2.63 5.83 -7.99
CA MET A 61 -2.46 4.87 -6.92
C MET A 61 -3.39 3.68 -7.12
N THR A 62 -2.96 2.53 -6.61
CA THR A 62 -3.79 1.33 -6.45
C THR A 62 -3.86 0.95 -4.97
N TRP A 63 -4.90 0.21 -4.60
CA TRP A 63 -5.06 -0.24 -3.23
C TRP A 63 -4.14 -1.43 -2.91
N ASP A 64 -3.48 -1.41 -1.76
CA ASP A 64 -2.67 -2.50 -1.25
C ASP A 64 -3.14 -2.93 0.15
N GLU A 65 -3.59 -4.18 0.25
CA GLU A 65 -4.16 -4.75 1.48
C GLU A 65 -3.13 -4.89 2.61
N ALA A 66 -1.83 -5.04 2.31
CA ALA A 66 -0.79 -5.10 3.33
C ALA A 66 -0.47 -3.71 3.91
N VAL A 67 -0.49 -2.68 3.05
CA VAL A 67 -0.38 -1.27 3.44
C VAL A 67 -1.60 -0.87 4.28
N GLU A 68 -2.81 -1.27 3.87
CA GLU A 68 -4.04 -1.06 4.66
C GLU A 68 -3.95 -1.73 6.03
N ALA A 69 -3.51 -2.99 6.08
CA ALA A 69 -3.39 -3.70 7.34
C ALA A 69 -2.42 -2.99 8.31
N GLN A 70 -1.39 -2.31 7.81
CA GLN A 70 -0.49 -1.49 8.62
C GLN A 70 -1.18 -0.21 9.13
N ALA A 71 -1.84 0.53 8.24
CA ALA A 71 -2.59 1.73 8.60
C ALA A 71 -3.69 1.44 9.63
N GLN A 72 -4.41 0.31 9.47
CA GLN A 72 -5.47 -0.12 10.38
C GLN A 72 -4.93 -0.50 11.76
N ARG A 73 -3.80 -1.21 11.84
CA ARG A 73 -3.17 -1.50 13.14
C ARG A 73 -2.79 -0.22 13.87
N TRP A 74 -2.31 0.80 13.16
CA TRP A 74 -2.00 2.07 13.78
C TRP A 74 -3.27 2.79 14.25
N SER A 75 -4.30 2.90 13.40
CA SER A 75 -5.56 3.57 13.74
C SER A 75 -6.27 2.92 14.93
N ASP A 76 -6.18 1.59 15.07
CA ASP A 76 -6.76 0.82 16.17
C ASP A 76 -6.18 1.17 17.56
N ASN A 77 -5.01 1.83 17.62
CA ASN A 77 -4.48 2.32 18.89
C ASN A 77 -5.19 3.57 19.42
N CYS A 78 -6.05 4.21 18.61
CA CYS A 78 -6.78 5.42 18.97
C CYS A 78 -5.89 6.56 19.50
N LYS A 79 -4.66 6.64 18.97
CA LYS A 79 -3.69 7.70 19.27
C LYS A 79 -3.50 8.55 18.03
N PHE A 80 -3.82 9.83 18.15
CA PHE A 80 -3.55 10.78 17.06
C PHE A 80 -2.04 10.99 16.89
N GLY A 81 -1.58 10.99 15.64
CA GLY A 81 -0.18 11.15 15.28
C GLY A 81 0.31 10.05 14.35
N HIS A 82 1.62 9.94 14.22
CA HIS A 82 2.26 8.96 13.33
C HIS A 82 2.80 7.74 14.08
N GLY A 83 2.76 6.58 13.43
CA GLY A 83 3.30 5.31 13.94
C GLY A 83 3.42 4.24 12.86
N GLU A 84 4.04 3.10 13.20
CA GLU A 84 4.30 1.97 12.27
C GLU A 84 4.88 2.34 10.88
N LEU A 85 5.74 3.37 10.79
CA LEU A 85 6.25 3.93 9.52
C LEU A 85 7.26 3.05 8.74
N ALA A 86 7.35 1.76 9.04
CA ALA A 86 8.34 0.89 8.42
C ALA A 86 8.01 0.65 6.93
N GLY A 87 8.69 1.40 6.05
CA GLY A 87 8.55 1.28 4.59
C GLY A 87 7.37 2.01 3.98
N VAL A 88 6.71 2.90 4.73
CA VAL A 88 5.56 3.69 4.28
C VAL A 88 5.67 5.15 4.71
N GLY A 89 5.07 6.05 3.94
CA GLY A 89 4.68 7.38 4.40
C GLY A 89 3.30 7.31 5.04
N GLN A 90 2.90 8.30 5.83
CA GLN A 90 1.62 8.25 6.55
C GLN A 90 0.98 9.62 6.71
N ASN A 91 -0.33 9.69 6.45
CA ASN A 91 -1.17 10.83 6.83
C ASN A 91 -2.14 10.41 7.94
N ALA A 92 -2.45 11.33 8.85
CA ALA A 92 -3.39 11.13 9.95
C ALA A 92 -4.40 12.30 10.02
N ALA A 93 -5.65 11.99 10.32
CA ALA A 93 -6.70 12.99 10.53
C ALA A 93 -7.70 12.51 11.57
N ILE A 94 -8.19 13.46 12.37
CA ILE A 94 -9.44 13.30 13.12
C ILE A 94 -10.49 14.14 12.40
N ALA A 95 -11.62 13.52 12.03
CA ALA A 95 -12.70 14.20 11.35
C ALA A 95 -14.06 13.53 11.64
N GLY A 96 -15.16 14.21 11.31
CA GLY A 96 -16.51 13.65 11.42
C GLY A 96 -16.88 12.71 10.28
N SER A 97 -16.16 12.76 9.16
CA SER A 97 -16.30 11.82 8.04
C SER A 97 -14.98 11.59 7.32
N LEU A 98 -14.91 10.53 6.52
CA LEU A 98 -13.77 10.21 5.66
C LEU A 98 -13.48 11.37 4.70
N GLU A 99 -14.51 11.90 4.05
CA GLU A 99 -14.37 13.00 3.08
C GLU A 99 -13.79 14.24 3.74
N GLN A 100 -14.25 14.58 4.94
CA GLN A 100 -13.70 15.70 5.70
C GLN A 100 -12.22 15.45 6.03
N GLY A 101 -11.87 14.25 6.50
CA GLY A 101 -10.50 13.89 6.84
C GLY A 101 -9.54 13.99 5.64
N VAL A 102 -9.92 13.40 4.50
CA VAL A 102 -9.10 13.46 3.28
C VAL A 102 -9.06 14.89 2.72
N LYS A 103 -10.17 15.64 2.78
CA LYS A 103 -10.20 17.03 2.31
C LYS A 103 -9.26 17.94 3.11
N LEU A 104 -9.11 17.72 4.42
CA LEU A 104 -8.13 18.46 5.24
C LEU A 104 -6.71 18.32 4.68
N TRP A 105 -6.35 17.14 4.17
CA TRP A 105 -5.05 16.91 3.54
C TRP A 105 -4.96 17.53 2.14
N ILE A 106 -6.02 17.39 1.32
CA ILE A 106 -6.07 17.95 -0.04
C ILE A 106 -5.93 19.47 -0.02
N ASP A 107 -6.68 20.13 0.87
CA ASP A 107 -6.78 21.60 0.96
C ASP A 107 -5.45 22.25 1.34
N GLU A 108 -4.45 21.49 1.81
CA GLU A 108 -3.11 22.02 2.04
C GLU A 108 -2.38 22.39 0.74
N ASN A 109 -2.91 22.01 -0.44
CA ASN A 109 -2.34 22.38 -1.74
C ASN A 109 -2.14 23.90 -1.89
N VAL A 110 -3.03 24.72 -1.31
CA VAL A 110 -2.92 26.19 -1.37
C VAL A 110 -1.71 26.73 -0.58
N ASN A 111 -1.15 25.92 0.32
CA ASN A 111 0.00 26.29 1.15
C ASN A 111 1.33 25.82 0.57
N TYR A 112 1.33 25.06 -0.52
CA TYR A 112 2.56 24.48 -1.08
C TYR A 112 2.94 25.13 -2.41
N ASN A 113 4.19 25.55 -2.53
CA ASN A 113 4.78 25.99 -3.78
C ASN A 113 5.76 24.92 -4.28
N LEU A 114 5.42 24.23 -5.36
CA LEU A 114 6.26 23.18 -5.93
C LEU A 114 7.56 23.72 -6.54
N GLU A 115 7.53 24.87 -7.21
CA GLU A 115 8.70 25.45 -7.87
C GLU A 115 9.80 25.75 -6.85
N ALA A 116 9.43 26.43 -5.77
CA ALA A 116 10.30 26.77 -4.66
C ALA A 116 10.55 25.60 -3.69
N ASN A 117 9.75 24.54 -3.77
CA ASN A 117 9.69 23.44 -2.78
C ASN A 117 9.51 23.96 -1.34
N THR A 118 8.56 24.87 -1.14
CA THR A 118 8.32 25.52 0.15
C THR A 118 6.87 25.41 0.59
N CYS A 119 6.69 25.22 1.90
CA CYS A 119 5.42 25.44 2.58
C CYS A 119 5.29 26.90 3.00
N THR A 120 4.10 27.48 2.91
CA THR A 120 3.78 28.77 3.50
C THR A 120 4.15 28.77 4.99
N PRO A 121 4.89 29.77 5.50
CA PRO A 121 5.29 29.82 6.91
C PRO A 121 4.09 29.72 7.86
N GLY A 122 4.20 28.85 8.87
CA GLY A 122 3.13 28.62 9.86
C GLY A 122 1.93 27.82 9.36
N ARG A 123 2.00 27.24 8.16
CA ARG A 123 0.98 26.35 7.59
C ARG A 123 1.53 24.93 7.41
N THR A 124 0.61 23.98 7.18
CA THR A 124 0.94 22.59 6.87
C THR A 124 0.70 22.32 5.39
N CYS A 125 1.56 21.48 4.79
CA CYS A 125 1.46 20.96 3.42
C CYS A 125 2.02 19.54 3.29
N LEU A 126 2.46 18.93 4.39
CA LEU A 126 3.08 17.60 4.35
C LEU A 126 2.07 16.50 4.04
N HIS A 127 0.79 16.70 4.36
CA HIS A 127 -0.23 15.74 3.99
C HIS A 127 -0.52 15.81 2.50
N TYR A 128 -0.68 17.03 1.95
CA TYR A 128 -0.86 17.23 0.51
C TYR A 128 0.33 16.65 -0.29
N THR A 129 1.56 17.02 0.08
CA THR A 129 2.76 16.57 -0.64
C THR A 129 2.93 15.06 -0.65
N GLN A 130 2.51 14.35 0.42
CA GLN A 130 2.47 12.89 0.43
C GLN A 130 1.43 12.32 -0.55
N MET A 131 0.23 12.90 -0.60
CA MET A 131 -0.83 12.43 -1.52
C MET A 131 -0.42 12.55 -2.99
N VAL A 132 0.40 13.56 -3.31
CA VAL A 132 0.87 13.84 -4.68
C VAL A 132 2.29 13.36 -4.95
N TRP A 133 2.83 12.52 -4.07
CA TRP A 133 4.18 11.99 -4.26
C TRP A 133 4.22 11.01 -5.43
N ALA A 134 5.00 11.30 -6.48
CA ALA A 134 4.99 10.57 -7.74
C ALA A 134 5.29 9.09 -7.57
N THR A 135 6.26 8.76 -6.73
CA THR A 135 6.68 7.36 -6.52
C THR A 135 5.79 6.61 -5.55
N SER A 136 4.83 7.25 -4.87
CA SER A 136 3.87 6.54 -4.02
C SER A 136 2.72 6.03 -4.88
N THR A 137 2.75 4.74 -5.21
CA THR A 137 1.80 4.09 -6.14
C THR A 137 0.85 3.11 -5.45
N LEU A 138 1.12 2.76 -4.20
CA LEU A 138 0.29 1.90 -3.37
C LEU A 138 -0.27 2.70 -2.19
N LEU A 139 -1.57 2.59 -1.99
CA LEU A 139 -2.32 3.24 -0.91
C LEU A 139 -3.02 2.18 -0.07
N GLY A 140 -3.04 2.36 1.25
CA GLY A 140 -3.93 1.61 2.13
C GLY A 140 -4.29 2.44 3.34
N CYS A 141 -5.55 2.42 3.75
CA CYS A 141 -6.04 3.28 4.83
C CYS A 141 -6.83 2.52 5.89
N GLY A 142 -6.61 2.89 7.15
CA GLY A 142 -7.32 2.40 8.32
C GLY A 142 -8.31 3.43 8.85
N VAL A 143 -9.46 2.96 9.31
CA VAL A 143 -10.49 3.77 9.97
C VAL A 143 -10.82 3.16 11.32
N THR A 144 -10.78 3.97 12.37
CA THR A 144 -11.17 3.54 13.71
C THR A 144 -11.98 4.63 14.40
N GLU A 145 -13.20 4.29 14.78
CA GLU A 145 -13.98 5.08 15.75
C GLU A 145 -13.38 4.87 17.14
N CYS A 146 -13.05 5.95 17.83
CA CYS A 146 -12.37 5.96 19.12
C CYS A 146 -13.33 6.45 20.21
N PRO A 147 -14.04 5.55 20.92
CA PRO A 147 -15.15 5.91 21.80
C PRO A 147 -14.73 6.77 22.99
N GLU A 148 -13.55 6.49 23.56
CA GLU A 148 -13.00 7.23 24.71
C GLU A 148 -12.76 8.71 24.38
N ASN A 149 -12.47 9.02 23.12
CA ASN A 149 -12.15 10.36 22.64
C ASN A 149 -13.28 10.98 21.80
N GLY A 150 -14.40 10.26 21.58
CA GLY A 150 -15.54 10.72 20.77
C GLY A 150 -15.16 11.14 19.33
N THR A 151 -14.13 10.53 18.76
CA THR A 151 -13.53 10.95 17.47
C THR A 151 -13.32 9.77 16.54
N THR A 152 -13.34 10.03 15.22
CA THR A 152 -12.95 9.02 14.22
C THR A 152 -11.56 9.35 13.71
N LEU A 153 -10.66 8.37 13.82
CA LEU A 153 -9.28 8.46 13.36
C LEU A 153 -9.15 7.82 11.98
N PHE A 154 -8.60 8.57 11.03
CA PHE A 154 -8.29 8.14 9.68
C PHE A 154 -6.78 8.14 9.49
N ILE A 155 -6.22 6.99 9.12
CA ILE A 155 -4.80 6.82 8.80
C ILE A 155 -4.71 6.33 7.35
N CYS A 156 -3.87 6.96 6.54
CA CYS A 156 -3.52 6.43 5.22
C CYS A 156 -2.01 6.27 5.12
N ASP A 157 -1.57 5.07 4.74
CA ASP A 157 -0.19 4.73 4.47
C ASP A 157 0.08 4.69 2.96
N TYR A 158 1.28 5.12 2.59
CA TYR A 158 1.70 5.29 1.20
C TYR A 158 2.99 4.54 0.94
N LYS A 159 3.00 3.71 -0.10
CA LYS A 159 4.18 2.92 -0.46
C LYS A 159 4.55 3.08 -1.94
N PRO A 160 5.85 3.26 -2.25
CA PRO A 160 6.93 3.76 -1.38
C PRO A 160 6.61 5.04 -0.59
N PRO A 161 7.32 5.34 0.51
CA PRO A 161 7.16 6.58 1.25
C PRO A 161 7.52 7.80 0.40
N GLY A 162 6.89 8.93 0.69
CA GLY A 162 7.23 10.24 0.16
C GLY A 162 7.91 11.14 1.19
N ASN A 163 7.80 12.46 0.97
CA ASN A 163 8.25 13.52 1.87
C ASN A 163 9.73 13.45 2.28
N TYR A 164 10.59 13.00 1.37
CA TYR A 164 12.03 13.03 1.60
C TYR A 164 12.52 14.47 1.73
N ARG A 165 13.34 14.72 2.75
CA ARG A 165 13.83 16.06 3.09
C ARG A 165 14.53 16.71 1.89
N GLY A 166 14.02 17.85 1.45
CA GLY A 166 14.57 18.64 0.35
C GLY A 166 14.18 18.16 -1.05
N ALA A 167 13.46 17.03 -1.17
CA ALA A 167 12.92 16.57 -2.44
C ALA A 167 11.53 17.18 -2.71
N LYS A 168 11.16 17.24 -3.99
CA LYS A 168 9.81 17.61 -4.44
C LYS A 168 8.95 16.35 -4.57
N PRO A 169 7.63 16.44 -4.40
CA PRO A 169 6.75 15.30 -4.59
C PRO A 169 6.73 14.80 -6.04
N TYR A 170 6.97 15.69 -7.01
CA TYR A 170 7.07 15.36 -8.42
C TYR A 170 7.85 16.44 -9.17
N GLU A 171 8.29 16.12 -10.38
CA GLU A 171 8.94 17.07 -11.28
C GLU A 171 7.89 17.94 -11.99
N ALA A 172 8.06 19.27 -11.93
CA ALA A 172 7.13 20.22 -12.54
C ALA A 172 7.18 20.13 -14.08
N GLY A 173 6.03 19.91 -14.70
CA GLY A 173 5.80 19.94 -16.14
C GLY A 173 5.31 21.28 -16.65
N THR A 174 4.95 21.31 -17.92
CA THR A 174 4.37 22.44 -18.64
C THR A 174 2.99 22.08 -19.17
N GLN A 175 2.30 23.04 -19.80
CA GLN A 175 1.01 22.76 -20.43
C GLN A 175 1.07 21.65 -21.49
N ALA A 176 2.24 21.40 -22.09
CA ALA A 176 2.43 20.32 -23.06
C ALA A 176 2.42 18.93 -22.41
N ASP A 177 2.65 18.84 -21.09
CA ASP A 177 2.62 17.58 -20.33
C ASP A 177 1.19 17.22 -19.86
N CYS A 178 0.21 18.13 -20.01
CA CYS A 178 -1.16 17.88 -19.58
C CYS A 178 -1.81 16.75 -20.40
N VAL A 179 -2.45 15.80 -19.72
CA VAL A 179 -3.32 14.82 -20.37
C VAL A 179 -4.63 15.51 -20.73
N THR A 180 -4.81 15.88 -22.00
CA THR A 180 -6.13 16.26 -22.49
C THR A 180 -6.94 14.98 -22.70
N SER A 181 -8.24 15.02 -22.37
CA SER A 181 -9.20 13.92 -22.62
C SER A 181 -9.32 13.51 -24.10
N SER A 182 -8.59 14.17 -25.00
CA SER A 182 -8.45 13.86 -26.43
C SER A 182 -7.19 13.07 -26.81
N SER A 183 -6.25 12.81 -25.88
CA SER A 183 -5.01 12.10 -26.19
C SER A 183 -5.20 10.57 -26.12
N SER A 184 -5.76 10.01 -27.19
CA SER A 184 -5.55 8.60 -27.53
C SER A 184 -4.04 8.30 -27.69
N PRO A 185 -3.60 7.04 -27.54
CA PRO A 185 -2.20 6.66 -27.74
C PRO A 185 -1.70 7.10 -29.12
N PRO A 186 -0.41 7.42 -29.29
CA PRO A 186 0.12 7.81 -30.59
C PRO A 186 -0.05 6.66 -31.60
N THR A 187 -0.94 6.84 -32.56
CA THR A 187 -1.04 5.99 -33.74
C THR A 187 0.29 6.05 -34.47
N THR A 188 0.99 4.92 -34.51
CA THR A 188 2.18 4.71 -35.34
C THR A 188 1.77 4.88 -36.80
N THR A 189 2.01 6.07 -37.35
CA THR A 189 1.73 6.34 -38.77
C THR A 189 2.96 5.90 -39.56
N SER A 190 2.90 4.68 -40.07
CA SER A 190 3.73 4.24 -41.18
C SER A 190 3.32 4.99 -42.45
N THR A 191 4.14 5.97 -42.85
CA THR A 191 4.04 6.60 -44.17
C THR A 191 5.10 6.01 -45.09
N THR A 192 4.63 5.22 -46.03
CA THR A 192 5.34 4.77 -47.23
C THR A 192 5.49 5.92 -48.22
N THR A 193 6.72 6.25 -48.60
CA THR A 193 7.02 6.91 -49.88
C THR A 193 8.37 6.42 -50.38
N GLY A 194 8.37 5.72 -51.51
CA GLY A 194 9.58 5.23 -52.15
C GLY A 194 10.18 6.25 -53.11
N GLN A 195 11.51 6.23 -53.26
CA GLN A 195 12.14 6.35 -54.57
C GLN A 195 13.57 5.77 -54.61
N SER A 196 13.73 4.92 -55.62
CA SER A 196 14.90 4.29 -56.26
C SER A 196 16.30 4.87 -56.01
N GLY A 197 17.23 3.97 -55.67
CA GLY A 197 18.69 4.16 -55.72
C GLY A 197 19.41 2.82 -55.87
N LYS A 198 20.14 2.66 -56.97
CA LYS A 198 20.78 1.44 -57.50
C LYS A 198 22.15 1.20 -56.87
N GLY A 199 22.50 -0.05 -56.51
CA GLY A 199 23.91 -0.48 -56.43
C GLY A 199 24.31 -1.56 -55.41
N SER A 200 24.62 -2.74 -55.95
CA SER A 200 25.68 -3.70 -55.55
C SER A 200 25.65 -4.42 -54.19
N THR A 201 25.42 -5.74 -54.29
CA THR A 201 25.79 -6.83 -53.37
C THR A 201 27.31 -6.94 -53.16
N PRO A 202 27.77 -7.46 -52.01
CA PRO A 202 28.16 -8.88 -51.97
C PRO A 202 27.74 -9.64 -50.70
N GLU A 203 27.78 -10.96 -50.85
CA GLU A 203 27.38 -12.02 -49.90
C GLU A 203 28.32 -12.22 -48.70
N GLY A 204 27.71 -12.63 -47.59
CA GLY A 204 28.24 -13.63 -46.64
C GLY A 204 28.63 -13.13 -45.23
N PRO A 205 28.66 -13.99 -44.18
CA PRO A 205 28.05 -15.32 -44.04
C PRO A 205 27.07 -15.42 -42.84
N THR A 206 26.21 -16.43 -42.94
CA THR A 206 25.37 -17.00 -41.87
C THR A 206 26.21 -17.51 -40.70
N SER A 207 25.80 -17.18 -39.47
CA SER A 207 26.22 -17.92 -38.26
C SER A 207 25.00 -18.23 -37.41
N GLU A 208 24.90 -19.51 -37.08
CA GLU A 208 23.83 -20.18 -36.37
C GLU A 208 23.78 -19.83 -34.88
N ILE A 209 22.61 -20.13 -34.32
CA ILE A 209 22.12 -19.98 -32.95
C ILE A 209 22.92 -20.86 -31.96
N PRO A 210 23.00 -20.46 -30.68
CA PRO A 210 22.58 -21.39 -29.64
C PRO A 210 21.54 -20.78 -28.69
N THR A 211 20.39 -21.44 -28.62
CA THR A 211 19.36 -21.30 -27.60
C THR A 211 19.89 -21.89 -26.30
N THR A 212 20.07 -21.07 -25.27
CA THR A 212 20.18 -21.54 -23.89
C THR A 212 18.88 -21.25 -23.16
N GLU A 213 18.23 -22.35 -22.81
CA GLU A 213 17.07 -22.45 -21.93
C GLU A 213 17.33 -21.75 -20.59
N MET A 214 16.36 -20.95 -20.13
CA MET A 214 16.33 -20.49 -18.75
C MET A 214 15.19 -21.23 -18.06
N THR A 215 15.52 -22.43 -17.58
CA THR A 215 14.63 -23.25 -16.76
C THR A 215 14.45 -22.59 -15.39
N SER A 216 13.19 -22.42 -15.01
CA SER A 216 12.75 -22.16 -13.66
C SER A 216 13.25 -23.24 -12.70
N ASP A 217 13.96 -22.87 -11.65
CA ASP A 217 14.20 -23.75 -10.51
C ASP A 217 13.57 -23.15 -9.24
N CYS A 218 12.65 -23.92 -8.68
CA CYS A 218 11.84 -23.61 -7.52
C CYS A 218 12.25 -24.62 -6.45
N GLY A 219 13.14 -24.24 -5.53
CA GLY A 219 13.60 -25.16 -4.50
C GLY A 219 14.60 -24.56 -3.52
N ASN A 220 14.35 -24.78 -2.23
CA ASN A 220 15.25 -24.64 -1.08
C ASN A 220 15.54 -23.25 -0.46
N LEU A 221 14.60 -22.80 0.39
CA LEU A 221 14.96 -22.23 1.70
C LEU A 221 14.10 -22.88 2.80
N ARG A 222 14.35 -24.17 3.06
CA ARG A 222 13.85 -24.90 4.23
C ARG A 222 14.99 -25.03 5.22
N GLN A 223 15.15 -24.05 6.12
CA GLN A 223 15.73 -24.18 7.47
C GLN A 223 15.89 -22.79 8.09
N LYS A 224 14.93 -22.40 8.94
CA LYS A 224 15.11 -21.54 10.13
C LYS A 224 13.75 -21.39 10.84
N LYS A 225 13.42 -22.38 11.66
CA LYS A 225 12.47 -22.25 12.79
C LYS A 225 13.15 -22.82 14.03
N THR A 226 12.71 -22.33 15.20
CA THR A 226 13.17 -22.57 16.59
C THR A 226 14.19 -21.51 17.04
N THR A 227 13.81 -20.46 17.77
CA THR A 227 13.45 -20.51 19.20
C THR A 227 12.91 -19.15 19.64
N VAL A 228 11.63 -19.02 20.02
CA VAL A 228 11.17 -18.04 21.01
C VAL A 228 10.03 -18.67 21.81
N VAL A 229 10.14 -18.52 23.11
CA VAL A 229 9.46 -19.18 24.22
C VAL A 229 7.96 -18.84 24.28
N ILE A 230 7.09 -19.85 24.27
CA ILE A 230 5.75 -19.76 24.87
C ILE A 230 5.75 -20.68 26.10
N LYS A 231 5.89 -20.07 27.27
CA LYS A 231 5.87 -20.72 28.57
C LYS A 231 4.65 -20.27 29.33
N TYR A 232 3.43 -20.62 28.88
CA TYR A 232 2.24 -20.54 29.74
C TYR A 232 1.21 -21.57 29.27
N ILE A 233 0.50 -22.15 30.24
CA ILE A 233 -0.65 -23.06 30.15
C ILE A 233 -0.30 -24.56 30.17
N LEU A 234 -0.09 -25.09 31.40
CA LEU A 234 -0.79 -26.29 31.86
C LEU A 234 -0.66 -26.40 33.39
N PHE A 235 -1.61 -25.81 34.14
CA PHE A 235 -1.87 -26.23 35.51
C PHE A 235 -3.05 -27.21 35.47
N THR A 236 -2.74 -28.41 35.93
CA THR A 236 -3.56 -29.61 35.98
C THR A 236 -4.75 -29.45 36.93
N LEU A 237 -5.97 -29.74 36.42
CA LEU A 237 -7.12 -30.06 37.25
C LEU A 237 -6.96 -31.49 37.77
N ILE A 238 -6.74 -31.64 39.08
CA ILE A 238 -6.84 -32.92 39.80
C ILE A 238 -8.12 -32.86 40.65
N PRO A 239 -9.12 -33.73 40.43
CA PRO A 239 -10.15 -33.99 41.41
C PRO A 239 -9.71 -35.13 42.33
N VAL A 240 -9.59 -34.88 43.64
CA VAL A 240 -9.46 -35.95 44.64
C VAL A 240 -10.81 -36.14 45.30
N SER A 241 -11.50 -37.23 44.94
CA SER A 241 -12.59 -37.79 45.73
C SER A 241 -12.35 -39.29 45.93
N SER A 242 -12.21 -39.64 47.21
CA SER A 242 -12.61 -40.89 47.84
C SER A 242 -11.72 -42.14 47.75
N GLN A 243 -11.52 -42.70 48.95
CA GLN A 243 -11.11 -44.06 49.36
C GLN A 243 -9.62 -44.31 49.58
N LYS A 244 -9.18 -45.02 50.61
CA LYS A 244 -9.74 -45.52 51.89
C LYS A 244 -8.52 -46.02 52.68
N LEU A 245 -8.66 -46.04 54.00
CA LEU A 245 -7.99 -46.87 55.01
C LEU A 245 -6.76 -47.70 54.58
N LEU A 246 -5.66 -47.56 55.33
CA LEU A 246 -5.17 -48.57 56.28
C LEU A 246 -3.82 -48.10 56.86
N TYR A 247 -3.85 -47.58 58.09
CA TYR A 247 -2.69 -47.41 58.95
C TYR A 247 -2.55 -48.69 59.76
N SER A 248 -1.46 -49.43 59.56
CA SER A 248 -1.14 -50.66 60.29
C SER A 248 0.38 -50.82 60.34
N GLN A 249 0.92 -50.77 61.57
CA GLN A 249 2.21 -51.32 62.00
C GLN A 249 3.48 -50.62 61.46
N GLN A 250 4.00 -49.62 62.17
CA GLN A 250 5.12 -49.77 63.13
C GLN A 250 5.37 -48.45 63.87
#